data_AF-A0A934N352-F1
#
_entry.id   AF-A0A934N352-F1
#
_cell.length_a   1.000
_cell.length_b   1.000
_cell.length_c   1.000
_cell.angle_alpha   90.00
_cell.angle_beta   90.00
_cell.angle_gamma   90.00
#
_symmetry.space_group_name_H-M   'P 1'
#
loop_
_entity.id
_entity.type
_entity.pdbx_description
1 polymer ?
#
loop_
_entity_poly.entity_id
_entity_poly.type
_entity_poly.pdbx_seq_one_letter_code
_entity_poly.pdbx_strand_id
1 'polypeptide(L)'
;MMIKRFLLSSLLFIPMLFLPALSYGETAATSYAANSVCPVDSTWLSSPSLPTEVKKSDGKDSNFCDFYQFSTQTFLYLMSPSASDSKVRNFQVQANFPVLEFNGDGTPADSCDDVIIGPTLRTGLDKSGLSTGQAGGGATIYAQDRNVVYYDVRFDRATCKQTASAVKMNAANQINFSAGTMELKFAWKKLSTAEINSNTFVTQAAPSISGVLGLVGMHIAVATEDHPEFVWATYEHKINSPDCAFPNVKTDTSWMFASASCAAGLPETAKKGNSCNFNNPKSKQTEPMGTPTNICRVHPYGTASGDHKAAENLADVMAQNAGMLALYDKPSTAASMQLLKNYFNVGALWVSDITKNSGGIGVPNERGSLRLANTVAETDYQHVNLNNDFASNCFGCHNYQGTSEQPSNNITSQALSHIFKDIKFGQGLAIDASTSSIITGNGAAPAICAATCNGLVSYNGKKPSWNGQWTNINLSAGSVCGCELK
;
A
#
# COMPACT_ATOMS: atom_id res chain seq x y z
N MET A 1 -44.14 48.34 -58.06
CA MET A 1 -43.82 47.05 -58.71
C MET A 1 -42.68 46.38 -57.97
N MET A 2 -42.99 45.55 -56.97
CA MET A 2 -42.20 44.38 -56.54
C MET A 2 -42.85 43.83 -55.26
N ILE A 3 -43.45 42.65 -55.42
CA ILE A 3 -44.01 41.81 -54.37
C ILE A 3 -42.85 41.25 -53.55
N LYS A 4 -42.73 41.61 -52.27
CA LYS A 4 -41.86 40.90 -51.32
C LYS A 4 -42.56 39.62 -50.88
N ARG A 5 -42.04 38.49 -51.36
CA ARG A 5 -42.42 37.13 -50.96
C ARG A 5 -42.04 36.88 -49.50
N PHE A 6 -43.00 36.41 -48.72
CA PHE A 6 -42.76 35.66 -47.48
C PHE A 6 -42.11 34.31 -47.83
N LEU A 7 -41.00 33.99 -47.19
CA LEU A 7 -40.43 32.64 -47.15
C LEU A 7 -40.57 32.13 -45.72
N LEU A 8 -41.38 31.09 -45.57
CA LEU A 8 -41.44 30.24 -44.38
C LEU A 8 -40.04 29.66 -44.12
N SER A 9 -39.50 29.87 -42.92
CA SER A 9 -38.41 29.07 -42.40
C SER A 9 -39.00 27.92 -41.60
N SER A 10 -38.89 26.72 -42.15
CA SER A 10 -39.20 25.46 -41.52
C SER A 10 -38.26 25.21 -40.34
N LEU A 11 -38.81 25.28 -39.11
CA LEU A 11 -38.16 24.72 -37.93
C LEU A 11 -38.08 23.19 -38.07
N LEU A 12 -36.90 22.68 -38.38
CA LEU A 12 -36.57 21.27 -38.21
C LEU A 12 -36.49 20.97 -36.71
N PHE A 13 -37.51 20.27 -36.19
CA PHE A 13 -37.42 19.53 -34.93
C PHE A 13 -36.40 18.40 -35.11
N ILE A 14 -35.19 18.58 -34.56
CA ILE A 14 -34.26 17.47 -34.33
C ILE A 14 -34.69 16.81 -33.03
N PRO A 15 -35.12 15.53 -33.03
CA PRO A 15 -35.38 14.84 -31.79
C PRO A 15 -34.04 14.62 -31.09
N MET A 16 -33.88 15.18 -29.88
CA MET A 16 -32.82 14.74 -28.96
C MET A 16 -33.05 13.27 -28.66
N LEU A 17 -32.28 12.41 -29.33
CA LEU A 17 -32.06 11.03 -28.92
C LEU A 17 -31.34 11.08 -27.56
N PHE A 18 -32.10 10.86 -26.49
CA PHE A 18 -31.54 10.47 -25.21
C PHE A 18 -30.75 9.17 -25.43
N LEU A 19 -29.42 9.29 -25.48
CA LEU A 19 -28.53 8.15 -25.33
C LEU A 19 -28.71 7.61 -23.90
N PRO A 20 -29.14 6.35 -23.72
CA PRO A 20 -29.11 5.76 -22.40
C PRO A 20 -27.65 5.62 -21.98
N ALA A 21 -27.32 6.13 -20.79
CA ALA A 21 -26.05 5.84 -20.14
C ALA A 21 -25.98 4.32 -19.93
N LEU A 22 -25.23 3.64 -20.80
CA LEU A 22 -25.09 2.20 -20.76
C LEU A 22 -24.30 1.81 -19.49
N SER A 23 -25.00 1.15 -18.59
CA SER A 23 -24.49 0.41 -17.43
C SER A 23 -23.68 -0.80 -17.89
N TYR A 24 -22.39 -0.62 -18.17
CA TYR A 24 -21.48 -1.70 -18.62
C TYR A 24 -20.59 -2.30 -17.51
N GLY A 25 -20.73 -1.87 -16.25
CA GLY A 25 -19.81 -2.31 -15.19
C GLY A 25 -19.98 -3.77 -14.75
N GLU A 26 -21.21 -4.30 -14.75
CA GLU A 26 -21.50 -5.50 -13.95
C GLU A 26 -21.97 -6.73 -14.74
N THR A 27 -22.64 -6.54 -15.88
CA THR A 27 -22.84 -7.63 -16.84
C THR A 27 -21.51 -8.10 -17.40
N ALA A 28 -20.53 -7.20 -17.49
CA ALA A 28 -19.17 -7.53 -17.86
C ALA A 28 -18.46 -8.29 -16.71
N ALA A 29 -18.47 -7.76 -15.48
CA ALA A 29 -17.81 -8.37 -14.32
C ALA A 29 -18.33 -9.78 -13.93
N THR A 30 -19.64 -10.03 -14.05
CA THR A 30 -20.23 -11.37 -13.83
C THR A 30 -19.94 -12.34 -14.97
N SER A 31 -19.78 -11.84 -16.20
CA SER A 31 -19.39 -12.68 -17.36
C SER A 31 -17.90 -13.01 -17.42
N TYR A 32 -17.02 -12.16 -16.88
CA TYR A 32 -15.57 -12.38 -16.90
C TYR A 32 -15.08 -13.39 -15.86
N ALA A 33 -15.75 -13.47 -14.70
CA ALA A 33 -15.46 -14.49 -13.68
C ALA A 33 -15.72 -15.93 -14.17
N ALA A 34 -16.52 -16.10 -15.23
CA ALA A 34 -16.90 -17.42 -15.72
C ALA A 34 -15.80 -18.14 -16.54
N ASN A 35 -14.76 -17.43 -17.00
CA ASN A 35 -13.74 -18.00 -17.90
C ASN A 35 -12.27 -17.79 -17.49
N SER A 36 -11.93 -16.92 -16.53
CA SER A 36 -10.56 -16.90 -16.00
C SER A 36 -10.37 -18.03 -14.97
N VAL A 37 -9.36 -18.87 -15.20
CA VAL A 37 -8.93 -19.92 -14.27
C VAL A 37 -7.73 -19.39 -13.50
N CYS A 38 -7.99 -18.65 -12.41
CA CYS A 38 -6.95 -18.27 -11.46
C CYS A 38 -7.16 -18.95 -10.09
N PRO A 39 -6.77 -20.23 -9.95
CA PRO A 39 -7.10 -21.03 -8.78
C PRO A 39 -6.25 -20.65 -7.57
N VAL A 40 -6.80 -20.86 -6.38
CA VAL A 40 -6.06 -20.82 -5.11
C VAL A 40 -5.64 -22.24 -4.76
N ASP A 41 -4.35 -22.46 -4.51
CA ASP A 41 -3.86 -23.76 -4.07
C ASP A 41 -4.31 -24.04 -2.63
N SER A 42 -5.11 -25.09 -2.44
CA SER A 42 -5.63 -25.45 -1.12
C SER A 42 -4.54 -25.82 -0.11
N THR A 43 -3.36 -26.24 -0.58
CA THR A 43 -2.24 -26.61 0.31
C THR A 43 -1.70 -25.42 1.08
N TRP A 44 -1.91 -24.19 0.61
CA TRP A 44 -1.49 -22.98 1.33
C TRP A 44 -2.25 -22.76 2.64
N LEU A 45 -3.42 -23.37 2.83
CA LEU A 45 -4.16 -23.32 4.11
C LEU A 45 -3.76 -24.45 5.07
N SER A 46 -3.36 -25.62 4.54
CA SER A 46 -3.00 -26.79 5.35
C SER A 46 -1.50 -26.90 5.64
N SER A 47 -0.68 -26.32 4.78
CA SER A 47 0.79 -26.36 4.81
C SER A 47 1.33 -25.03 4.26
N PRO A 48 1.08 -23.92 4.98
CA PRO A 48 1.45 -22.58 4.55
C PRO A 48 2.95 -22.44 4.37
N SER A 49 3.36 -21.79 3.28
CA SER A 49 4.76 -21.50 2.97
C SER A 49 4.87 -20.12 2.33
N LEU A 50 5.94 -19.40 2.65
CA LEU A 50 6.25 -18.13 2.02
C LEU A 50 6.83 -18.39 0.63
N PRO A 51 6.25 -17.85 -0.46
CA PRO A 51 6.82 -17.99 -1.79
C PRO A 51 8.09 -17.13 -1.91
N THR A 52 9.08 -17.62 -2.65
CA THR A 52 10.34 -16.90 -2.90
C THR A 52 10.32 -16.09 -4.20
N GLU A 53 9.46 -16.47 -5.15
CA GLU A 53 9.37 -15.84 -6.47
C GLU A 53 7.95 -15.98 -7.05
N VAL A 54 7.58 -15.07 -7.95
CA VAL A 54 6.39 -15.12 -8.79
C VAL A 54 6.55 -16.24 -9.83
N LYS A 55 5.54 -17.09 -9.96
CA LYS A 55 5.59 -18.20 -10.93
C LYS A 55 5.59 -17.67 -12.36
N LYS A 56 6.23 -18.41 -13.26
CA LYS A 56 6.13 -18.23 -14.72
C LYS A 56 5.29 -19.38 -15.28
N SER A 57 3.97 -19.33 -15.08
CA SER A 57 3.11 -20.50 -15.37
C SER A 57 3.02 -20.83 -16.86
N ASP A 58 3.38 -19.90 -17.75
CA ASP A 58 3.50 -20.15 -19.20
C ASP A 58 4.90 -20.65 -19.64
N GLY A 59 5.82 -20.77 -18.67
CA GLY A 59 7.21 -21.21 -18.87
C GLY A 59 8.20 -20.11 -19.28
N LYS A 60 7.75 -18.88 -19.50
CA LYS A 60 8.62 -17.76 -19.92
C LYS A 60 8.42 -16.50 -19.08
N ASP A 61 7.17 -16.07 -18.93
CA ASP A 61 6.79 -14.83 -18.28
C ASP A 61 5.73 -15.09 -17.21
N SER A 62 5.67 -14.22 -16.21
CA SER A 62 4.63 -14.26 -15.18
C SER A 62 3.37 -13.58 -15.73
N ASN A 63 2.21 -14.21 -15.58
CA ASN A 63 0.92 -13.59 -15.92
C ASN A 63 0.25 -12.96 -14.68
N PHE A 64 -0.89 -12.29 -14.85
CA PHE A 64 -1.59 -11.60 -13.75
C PHE A 64 -1.98 -12.57 -12.63
N CYS A 65 -2.46 -13.77 -12.99
CA CYS A 65 -2.77 -14.80 -12.02
C CYS A 65 -1.55 -15.23 -11.19
N ASP A 66 -0.36 -15.34 -11.78
CA ASP A 66 0.86 -15.69 -11.06
C ASP A 66 1.18 -14.68 -9.95
N PHE A 67 1.02 -13.38 -10.21
CA PHE A 67 1.20 -12.34 -9.19
C PHE A 67 0.14 -12.42 -8.10
N TYR A 68 -1.14 -12.63 -8.45
CA TYR A 68 -2.18 -12.77 -7.43
C TYR A 68 -2.03 -14.05 -6.59
N GLN A 69 -1.57 -15.15 -7.20
CA GLN A 69 -1.19 -16.37 -6.48
C GLN A 69 -0.04 -16.11 -5.52
N PHE A 70 1.02 -15.42 -5.95
CA PHE A 70 2.14 -15.02 -5.11
C PHE A 70 1.67 -14.16 -3.92
N SER A 71 0.84 -13.14 -4.16
CA SER A 71 0.28 -12.30 -3.11
C SER A 71 -0.62 -13.08 -2.15
N THR A 72 -1.42 -14.03 -2.65
CA THR A 72 -2.35 -14.86 -1.85
C THR A 72 -1.59 -15.86 -0.99
N GLN A 73 -0.60 -16.54 -1.55
CA GLN A 73 0.26 -17.45 -0.81
C GLN A 73 1.02 -16.71 0.30
N THR A 74 1.57 -15.53 0.01
CA THR A 74 2.24 -14.68 1.01
C THR A 74 1.28 -14.27 2.13
N PHE A 75 0.09 -13.79 1.81
CA PHE A 75 -0.93 -13.42 2.81
C PHE A 75 -1.32 -14.61 3.70
N LEU A 76 -1.61 -15.78 3.10
CA LEU A 76 -1.97 -16.98 3.83
C LEU A 76 -0.83 -17.46 4.74
N TYR A 77 0.42 -17.39 4.29
CA TYR A 77 1.57 -17.69 5.14
C TYR A 77 1.65 -16.73 6.33
N LEU A 78 1.64 -15.42 6.08
CA LEU A 78 1.76 -14.40 7.13
C LEU A 78 0.64 -14.52 8.15
N MET A 79 -0.57 -14.83 7.69
CA MET A 79 -1.73 -15.03 8.54
C MET A 79 -1.77 -16.39 9.23
N SER A 80 -1.02 -17.39 8.79
CA SER A 80 -1.08 -18.70 9.43
C SER A 80 -0.55 -18.65 10.87
N PRO A 81 -1.09 -19.47 11.79
CA PRO A 81 -0.51 -19.64 13.12
C PRO A 81 0.98 -19.99 13.03
N SER A 82 1.80 -19.38 13.88
CA SER A 82 3.22 -19.67 13.91
C SER A 82 3.48 -21.09 14.40
N ALA A 83 4.48 -21.74 13.79
CA ALA A 83 4.98 -23.02 14.26
C ALA A 83 5.67 -22.92 15.64
N SER A 84 6.22 -21.75 16.00
CA SER A 84 6.88 -21.52 17.29
C SER A 84 5.92 -21.19 18.43
N ASP A 85 4.77 -20.57 18.12
CA ASP A 85 3.69 -20.29 19.06
C ASP A 85 2.37 -20.16 18.29
N SER A 86 1.49 -21.16 18.43
CA SER A 86 0.22 -21.20 17.73
C SER A 86 -0.78 -20.11 18.15
N LYS A 87 -0.48 -19.34 19.20
CA LYS A 87 -1.30 -18.20 19.65
C LYS A 87 -1.04 -16.94 18.85
N VAL A 88 0.08 -16.87 18.15
CA VAL A 88 0.43 -15.75 17.27
C VAL A 88 0.47 -16.21 15.82
N ARG A 89 0.34 -15.27 14.90
CA ARG A 89 0.50 -15.52 13.46
C ARG A 89 1.95 -15.30 13.04
N ASN A 90 2.34 -15.83 11.88
CA ASN A 90 3.72 -15.73 11.40
C ASN A 90 4.23 -14.28 11.37
N PHE A 91 3.40 -13.31 10.94
CA PHE A 91 3.81 -11.88 10.92
C PHE A 91 4.12 -11.30 12.31
N GLN A 92 3.64 -11.92 13.40
CA GLN A 92 3.85 -11.44 14.77
C GLN A 92 5.14 -12.00 15.39
N VAL A 93 5.81 -12.95 14.72
CA VAL A 93 7.04 -13.56 15.20
C VAL A 93 8.20 -12.58 15.03
N GLN A 94 8.58 -11.89 16.10
CA GLN A 94 9.62 -10.83 16.06
C GLN A 94 10.97 -11.28 15.50
N ALA A 95 11.34 -12.56 15.72
CA ALA A 95 12.58 -13.11 15.17
C ALA A 95 12.60 -13.13 13.63
N ASN A 96 11.42 -13.21 13.00
CA ASN A 96 11.27 -13.24 11.54
C ASN A 96 10.85 -11.87 11.00
N PHE A 97 9.91 -11.22 11.68
CA PHE A 97 9.30 -9.95 11.29
C PHE A 97 9.36 -8.94 12.44
N PRO A 98 10.52 -8.31 12.67
CA PRO A 98 10.63 -7.22 13.62
C PRO A 98 9.60 -6.13 13.37
N VAL A 99 9.09 -5.54 14.44
CA VAL A 99 8.20 -4.38 14.39
C VAL A 99 9.02 -3.10 14.47
N LEU A 100 8.71 -2.15 13.59
CA LEU A 100 9.32 -0.83 13.62
C LEU A 100 8.90 -0.08 14.89
N GLU A 101 9.89 0.39 15.64
CA GLU A 101 9.70 1.10 16.89
C GLU A 101 10.44 2.45 16.88
N PHE A 102 9.99 3.36 17.73
CA PHE A 102 10.60 4.69 17.85
C PHE A 102 10.74 5.09 19.30
N ASN A 103 11.67 5.99 19.57
CA ASN A 103 11.84 6.63 20.87
C ASN A 103 10.62 7.50 21.23
N GLY A 104 10.53 7.89 22.50
CA GLY A 104 9.48 8.78 23.00
C GLY A 104 9.45 10.16 22.34
N ASP A 105 10.56 10.58 21.72
CA ASP A 105 10.66 11.81 20.92
C ASP A 105 10.34 11.59 19.44
N GLY A 106 9.85 10.41 19.03
CA GLY A 106 9.50 10.10 17.64
C GLY A 106 10.69 9.88 16.69
N THR A 107 11.93 9.89 17.18
CA THR A 107 13.09 9.43 16.39
C THR A 107 13.12 7.91 16.33
N PRO A 108 13.58 7.30 15.21
CA PRO A 108 13.65 5.85 15.10
C PRO A 108 14.48 5.23 16.23
N ALA A 109 14.02 4.09 16.76
CA ALA A 109 14.73 3.28 17.74
C ALA A 109 15.22 1.98 17.08
N ASP A 110 16.12 1.25 17.73
CA ASP A 110 16.75 0.05 17.16
C ASP A 110 15.76 -1.12 17.07
N SER A 111 14.97 -1.15 15.99
CA SER A 111 14.01 -2.24 15.71
C SER A 111 14.68 -3.55 15.30
N CYS A 112 16.01 -3.62 15.27
CA CYS A 112 16.78 -4.78 14.85
C CYS A 112 17.42 -5.53 16.03
N ASP A 113 17.27 -5.04 17.24
CA ASP A 113 17.58 -5.79 18.44
C ASP A 113 16.48 -6.82 18.76
N ASP A 114 16.54 -7.43 19.94
CA ASP A 114 15.56 -8.43 20.38
C ASP A 114 14.56 -7.87 21.41
N VAL A 115 14.53 -6.55 21.62
CA VAL A 115 13.80 -5.89 22.72
C VAL A 115 12.98 -4.71 22.20
N ILE A 116 11.65 -4.82 22.31
CA ILE A 116 10.74 -3.70 22.02
C ILE A 116 10.64 -2.81 23.26
N ILE A 117 11.24 -1.62 23.20
CA ILE A 117 11.23 -0.63 24.28
C ILE A 117 10.32 0.54 23.90
N GLY A 118 10.31 0.92 22.62
CA GLY A 118 9.64 2.09 22.10
C GLY A 118 8.19 1.84 21.68
N PRO A 119 7.39 2.91 21.49
CA PRO A 119 6.11 2.83 20.81
C PRO A 119 6.22 2.26 19.39
N THR A 120 5.42 1.23 19.12
CA THR A 120 5.29 0.54 17.82
C THR A 120 3.99 0.88 17.09
N LEU A 121 2.92 1.17 17.83
CA LEU A 121 1.63 1.58 17.30
C LEU A 121 1.60 3.10 17.09
N ARG A 122 1.26 3.51 15.88
CA ARG A 122 1.20 4.90 15.43
C ARG A 122 -0.20 5.26 14.97
N THR A 123 -0.50 6.56 14.97
CA THR A 123 -1.78 7.10 14.49
C THR A 123 -1.52 8.47 13.88
N GLY A 124 -2.48 8.99 13.12
CA GLY A 124 -2.46 10.39 12.69
C GLY A 124 -2.56 11.41 13.84
N LEU A 125 -2.65 10.95 15.10
CA LEU A 125 -2.60 11.79 16.29
C LEU A 125 -1.18 12.19 16.68
N ASP A 126 -0.21 11.40 16.23
CA ASP A 126 1.20 11.68 16.45
C ASP A 126 1.61 12.89 15.61
N LYS A 127 1.98 13.97 16.30
CA LYS A 127 2.45 15.21 15.66
C LYS A 127 3.93 15.13 15.27
N SER A 128 4.64 14.09 15.69
CA SER A 128 5.99 13.86 15.21
C SER A 128 5.89 13.61 13.70
N GLY A 129 6.61 14.39 12.90
CA GLY A 129 6.60 14.29 11.45
C GLY A 129 7.29 13.01 10.97
N LEU A 130 6.76 11.85 11.35
CA LEU A 130 7.33 10.54 11.05
C LEU A 130 7.39 10.33 9.55
N SER A 131 8.51 9.79 9.10
CA SER A 131 8.78 9.39 7.72
C SER A 131 7.77 8.39 7.15
N THR A 132 7.13 7.60 8.01
CA THR A 132 6.33 6.45 7.56
C THR A 132 4.95 6.79 7.02
N GLY A 133 4.39 7.94 7.40
CA GLY A 133 2.99 8.29 7.11
C GLY A 133 2.00 7.24 7.66
N GLN A 134 0.83 7.66 8.11
CA GLN A 134 -0.13 6.73 8.72
C GLN A 134 -1.16 6.30 7.68
N ALA A 135 -2.00 7.25 7.27
CA ALA A 135 -2.86 7.14 6.10
C ALA A 135 -2.63 8.34 5.17
N GLY A 136 -2.23 8.06 3.94
CA GLY A 136 -2.01 9.00 2.87
C GLY A 136 -1.27 10.27 3.30
N GLY A 137 -1.87 11.44 3.11
CA GLY A 137 -1.29 12.75 3.42
C GLY A 137 -1.15 13.08 4.92
N GLY A 138 -1.21 12.08 5.81
CA GLY A 138 -1.24 12.28 7.27
C GLY A 138 -2.67 12.36 7.84
N ALA A 139 -3.62 11.69 7.20
CA ALA A 139 -4.99 11.57 7.63
C ALA A 139 -5.11 10.90 9.00
N THR A 140 -6.07 11.36 9.80
CA THR A 140 -6.54 10.66 11.00
C THR A 140 -7.89 10.02 10.69
N ILE A 141 -7.93 8.69 10.67
CA ILE A 141 -9.15 7.93 10.41
C ILE A 141 -9.82 7.58 11.73
N TYR A 142 -11.11 7.84 11.82
CA TYR A 142 -11.97 7.35 12.90
C TYR A 142 -13.04 6.42 12.33
N ALA A 143 -13.20 5.25 12.92
CA ALA A 143 -14.31 4.34 12.63
C ALA A 143 -15.66 4.93 13.08
N GLN A 144 -16.76 4.30 12.66
CA GLN A 144 -18.12 4.73 13.03
C GLN A 144 -18.43 4.63 14.53
N ASP A 145 -17.68 3.81 15.27
CA ASP A 145 -17.70 3.78 16.74
C ASP A 145 -16.80 4.84 17.40
N ARG A 146 -16.25 5.75 16.58
CA ARG A 146 -15.40 6.89 16.93
C ARG A 146 -13.97 6.55 17.30
N ASN A 147 -13.56 5.27 17.35
CA ASN A 147 -12.18 4.92 17.66
C ASN A 147 -11.24 5.26 16.49
N VAL A 148 -10.05 5.76 16.82
CA VAL A 148 -8.99 6.00 15.83
C VAL A 148 -8.42 4.69 15.28
N VAL A 149 -7.98 4.71 14.03
CA VAL A 149 -7.22 3.62 13.41
C VAL A 149 -5.73 3.78 13.74
N TYR A 150 -5.12 2.70 14.23
CA TYR A 150 -3.70 2.57 14.54
C TYR A 150 -2.97 1.85 13.43
N TYR A 151 -1.66 2.08 13.32
CA TYR A 151 -0.80 1.39 12.38
C TYR A 151 0.46 0.87 13.06
N ASP A 152 0.92 -0.30 12.65
CA ASP A 152 2.29 -0.72 12.86
C ASP A 152 2.90 -1.15 11.53
N VAL A 153 4.23 -1.07 11.46
CA VAL A 153 5.00 -1.52 10.31
C VAL A 153 5.95 -2.61 10.79
N ARG A 154 6.05 -3.67 10.00
CA ARG A 154 6.98 -4.77 10.21
C ARG A 154 7.77 -4.99 8.94
N PHE A 155 8.92 -5.63 9.07
CA PHE A 155 9.81 -5.90 7.96
C PHE A 155 10.52 -7.23 8.19
N ASP A 156 11.10 -7.84 7.16
CA ASP A 156 11.86 -9.08 7.34
C ASP A 156 13.15 -8.83 8.16
N ARG A 157 13.55 -9.79 9.01
CA ARG A 157 14.76 -9.65 9.83
C ARG A 157 16.05 -9.50 9.00
N ALA A 158 16.10 -9.98 7.76
CA ALA A 158 17.31 -9.89 6.95
C ALA A 158 17.61 -8.43 6.53
N THR A 159 16.60 -7.59 6.41
CA THR A 159 16.73 -6.14 6.18
C THR A 159 17.60 -5.45 7.25
N CYS A 160 17.64 -5.96 8.48
CA CYS A 160 18.57 -5.46 9.52
C CYS A 160 20.04 -5.53 9.12
N LYS A 161 20.42 -6.54 8.32
CA LYS A 161 21.79 -6.80 7.88
C LYS A 161 22.13 -6.12 6.55
N GLN A 162 21.12 -5.66 5.81
CA GLN A 162 21.34 -4.94 4.56
C GLN A 162 22.10 -3.65 4.82
N THR A 163 23.16 -3.42 4.03
CA THR A 163 24.00 -2.24 4.18
C THR A 163 23.31 -1.02 3.59
N ALA A 164 23.43 0.13 4.26
CA ALA A 164 23.01 1.43 3.73
C ALA A 164 24.16 2.18 3.06
N SER A 165 25.26 1.50 2.73
CA SER A 165 26.45 2.09 2.12
C SER A 165 26.53 1.85 0.62
N ALA A 166 26.65 2.92 -0.14
CA ALA A 166 26.63 2.89 -1.59
C ALA A 166 27.82 2.18 -2.17
N VAL A 167 28.96 2.42 -1.55
CA VAL A 167 30.23 1.81 -1.92
C VAL A 167 30.16 0.29 -1.70
N LYS A 168 29.63 -0.17 -0.56
CA LYS A 168 29.53 -1.61 -0.26
C LYS A 168 28.54 -2.32 -1.18
N MET A 169 27.41 -1.68 -1.49
CA MET A 169 26.42 -2.23 -2.42
C MET A 169 26.97 -2.31 -3.85
N ASN A 170 27.59 -1.23 -4.33
CA ASN A 170 28.21 -1.21 -5.66
C ASN A 170 29.32 -2.27 -5.77
N ALA A 171 30.15 -2.44 -4.74
CA ALA A 171 31.17 -3.49 -4.70
C ALA A 171 30.60 -4.92 -4.73
N ALA A 172 29.37 -5.10 -4.24
CA ALA A 172 28.64 -6.36 -4.29
C ALA A 172 27.75 -6.50 -5.54
N ASN A 173 27.78 -5.53 -6.46
CA ASN A 173 26.87 -5.41 -7.60
C ASN A 173 25.37 -5.47 -7.18
N GLN A 174 25.06 -4.94 -5.99
CA GLN A 174 23.71 -4.85 -5.47
C GLN A 174 23.12 -3.49 -5.82
N ILE A 175 22.07 -3.51 -6.65
CA ILE A 175 21.43 -2.29 -7.15
C ILE A 175 20.08 -2.05 -6.46
N ASN A 176 19.37 -3.11 -6.07
CA ASN A 176 18.06 -3.04 -5.42
C ASN A 176 18.06 -3.74 -4.04
N PHE A 177 16.90 -3.73 -3.39
CA PHE A 177 16.64 -4.62 -2.25
C PHE A 177 16.88 -6.08 -2.65
N SER A 178 17.40 -6.85 -1.68
CA SER A 178 17.66 -8.27 -1.92
C SER A 178 16.35 -9.04 -2.04
N ALA A 179 16.34 -10.11 -2.82
CA ALA A 179 15.22 -11.04 -2.86
C ALA A 179 14.88 -11.53 -1.43
N GLY A 180 13.59 -11.56 -1.11
CA GLY A 180 13.08 -11.87 0.22
C GLY A 180 12.93 -10.67 1.15
N THR A 181 13.40 -9.47 0.76
CA THR A 181 13.06 -8.24 1.50
C THR A 181 11.55 -8.05 1.51
N MET A 182 10.99 -7.77 2.68
CA MET A 182 9.57 -7.62 2.88
C MET A 182 9.24 -6.45 3.79
N GLU A 183 8.24 -5.69 3.40
CA GLU A 183 7.65 -4.64 4.23
C GLU A 183 6.16 -4.86 4.38
N LEU A 184 5.69 -4.77 5.62
CA LEU A 184 4.34 -5.06 6.01
C LEU A 184 3.78 -3.88 6.79
N LYS A 185 2.70 -3.27 6.29
CA LYS A 185 1.99 -2.22 7.04
C LYS A 185 0.63 -2.73 7.42
N PHE A 186 0.27 -2.56 8.69
CA PHE A 186 -0.99 -3.03 9.22
C PHE A 186 -1.80 -1.85 9.73
N ALA A 187 -3.11 -1.88 9.49
CA ALA A 187 -4.08 -0.95 10.04
C ALA A 187 -4.99 -1.68 11.03
N TRP A 188 -5.21 -1.08 12.19
CA TRP A 188 -5.86 -1.71 13.34
C TRP A 188 -6.92 -0.82 13.95
N LYS A 189 -8.05 -1.42 14.33
CA LYS A 189 -9.09 -0.76 15.11
C LYS A 189 -9.16 -1.36 16.51
N LYS A 190 -9.34 -0.53 17.54
CA LYS A 190 -9.69 -1.02 18.89
C LYS A 190 -11.07 -1.68 18.87
N LEU A 191 -11.14 -2.92 19.33
CA LEU A 191 -12.38 -3.69 19.34
C LEU A 191 -13.17 -3.47 20.64
N SER A 192 -14.49 -3.40 20.49
CA SER A 192 -15.44 -3.55 21.59
C SER A 192 -15.55 -5.02 22.04
N THR A 193 -16.11 -5.25 23.23
CA THR A 193 -16.39 -6.61 23.71
C THR A 193 -17.26 -7.42 22.75
N ALA A 194 -18.23 -6.78 22.09
CA ALA A 194 -19.09 -7.45 21.12
C ALA A 194 -18.33 -7.90 19.87
N GLU A 195 -17.39 -7.08 19.37
CA GLU A 195 -16.54 -7.43 18.21
C GLU A 195 -15.48 -8.48 18.56
N ILE A 196 -14.99 -8.49 19.80
CA ILE A 196 -14.11 -9.58 20.28
C ILE A 196 -14.91 -10.89 20.28
N ASN A 197 -16.13 -10.87 20.82
CA ASN A 197 -16.99 -12.05 20.91
C ASN A 197 -17.51 -12.54 19.55
N SER A 198 -17.58 -11.67 18.52
CA SER A 198 -17.98 -12.10 17.18
C SER A 198 -16.93 -12.97 16.50
N ASN A 199 -15.66 -12.89 16.94
CA ASN A 199 -14.53 -13.63 16.39
C ASN A 199 -14.45 -13.49 14.86
N THR A 200 -14.57 -12.26 14.36
CA THR A 200 -14.50 -11.94 12.92
C THR A 200 -13.20 -11.25 12.50
N PHE A 201 -12.37 -10.85 13.47
CA PHE A 201 -11.12 -10.15 13.22
C PHE A 201 -9.91 -11.02 13.55
N VAL A 202 -8.83 -10.87 12.78
CA VAL A 202 -7.48 -11.19 13.25
C VAL A 202 -7.13 -10.21 14.35
N THR A 203 -6.74 -10.69 15.53
CA THR A 203 -6.53 -9.85 16.70
C THR A 203 -5.09 -9.80 17.18
N GLN A 204 -4.70 -8.68 17.78
CA GLN A 204 -3.50 -8.59 18.61
C GLN A 204 -3.79 -7.83 19.91
N ALA A 205 -3.06 -8.17 20.98
CA ALA A 205 -3.10 -7.40 22.21
C ALA A 205 -2.37 -6.07 22.00
N ALA A 206 -2.90 -4.98 22.55
CA ALA A 206 -2.26 -3.67 22.53
C ALA A 206 -2.19 -3.10 23.94
N PRO A 207 -1.17 -3.49 24.74
CA PRO A 207 -1.02 -3.03 26.12
C PRO A 207 -0.94 -1.50 26.23
N SER A 208 -0.28 -0.84 25.27
CA SER A 208 -0.09 0.62 25.23
C SER A 208 -1.39 1.42 25.20
N ILE A 209 -2.49 0.84 24.71
CA ILE A 209 -3.82 1.48 24.66
C ILE A 209 -4.89 0.71 25.43
N SER A 210 -4.47 -0.26 26.26
CA SER A 210 -5.32 -1.14 27.08
C SER A 210 -6.52 -1.71 26.29
N GLY A 211 -6.25 -2.65 25.39
CA GLY A 211 -7.31 -3.29 24.61
C GLY A 211 -6.84 -4.37 23.64
N VAL A 212 -7.80 -4.88 22.88
CA VAL A 212 -7.59 -5.80 21.75
C VAL A 212 -7.80 -5.01 20.45
N LEU A 213 -6.84 -5.12 19.55
CA LEU A 213 -6.91 -4.58 18.21
C LEU A 213 -7.42 -5.66 17.25
N GLY A 214 -8.27 -5.25 16.30
CA GLY A 214 -8.68 -6.06 15.16
C GLY A 214 -8.07 -5.51 13.88
N LEU A 215 -7.51 -6.39 13.05
CA LEU A 215 -6.92 -6.04 11.77
C LEU A 215 -8.02 -5.55 10.82
N VAL A 216 -7.85 -4.36 10.27
CA VAL A 216 -8.77 -3.78 9.29
C VAL A 216 -8.15 -3.68 7.91
N GLY A 217 -6.83 -3.58 7.80
CA GLY A 217 -6.13 -3.66 6.52
C GLY A 217 -4.67 -4.04 6.67
N MET A 218 -4.11 -4.59 5.60
CA MET A 218 -2.74 -5.04 5.52
C MET A 218 -2.18 -4.76 4.13
N HIS A 219 -0.98 -4.20 4.10
CA HIS A 219 -0.19 -3.97 2.91
C HIS A 219 1.05 -4.83 2.97
N ILE A 220 1.34 -5.45 1.84
CA ILE A 220 2.48 -6.34 1.66
C ILE A 220 3.28 -5.78 0.49
N ALA A 221 4.58 -5.56 0.70
CA ALA A 221 5.54 -5.34 -0.36
C ALA A 221 6.61 -6.41 -0.24
N VAL A 222 6.84 -7.21 -1.28
CA VAL A 222 7.90 -8.24 -1.30
C VAL A 222 8.79 -8.05 -2.51
N ALA A 223 10.09 -7.86 -2.28
CA ALA A 223 11.10 -7.92 -3.34
C ALA A 223 11.46 -9.38 -3.62
N THR A 224 11.49 -9.76 -4.89
CA THR A 224 11.95 -11.08 -5.34
C THR A 224 13.17 -10.93 -6.24
N GLU A 225 13.68 -12.04 -6.77
CA GLU A 225 14.83 -11.99 -7.68
C GLU A 225 14.45 -11.32 -9.00
N ASP A 226 13.28 -11.68 -9.54
CA ASP A 226 12.74 -11.13 -10.78
C ASP A 226 11.91 -9.85 -10.57
N HIS A 227 11.52 -9.51 -9.33
CA HIS A 227 10.73 -8.32 -8.98
C HIS A 227 11.35 -7.50 -7.84
N PRO A 228 12.49 -6.81 -8.09
CA PRO A 228 13.15 -5.98 -7.08
C PRO A 228 12.43 -4.65 -6.77
N GLU A 229 11.43 -4.27 -7.56
CA GLU A 229 10.55 -3.10 -7.36
C GLU A 229 9.53 -3.28 -6.23
N PHE A 230 9.54 -4.45 -5.60
CA PHE A 230 8.48 -5.03 -4.78
C PHE A 230 7.21 -5.35 -5.56
N VAL A 231 6.67 -6.56 -5.34
CA VAL A 231 5.27 -6.87 -5.64
C VAL A 231 4.42 -6.35 -4.49
N TRP A 232 3.53 -5.41 -4.78
CA TRP A 232 2.66 -4.77 -3.80
C TRP A 232 1.29 -5.45 -3.78
N ALA A 233 0.75 -5.72 -2.60
CA ALA A 233 -0.59 -6.27 -2.43
C ALA A 233 -1.30 -5.69 -1.21
N THR A 234 -2.62 -5.57 -1.30
CA THR A 234 -3.45 -5.06 -0.20
C THR A 234 -4.57 -6.05 0.13
N TYR A 235 -4.77 -6.28 1.43
CA TYR A 235 -5.89 -7.02 1.97
C TYR A 235 -6.66 -6.17 2.97
N GLU A 236 -7.99 -6.20 2.89
CA GLU A 236 -8.87 -5.45 3.79
C GLU A 236 -9.93 -6.32 4.40
N HIS A 237 -10.39 -5.92 5.59
CA HIS A 237 -11.57 -6.51 6.18
C HIS A 237 -12.83 -6.10 5.38
N LYS A 238 -13.70 -7.06 5.06
CA LYS A 238 -14.81 -6.91 4.10
C LYS A 238 -15.86 -5.87 4.46
N ILE A 239 -15.93 -5.47 5.75
CA ILE A 239 -16.88 -4.45 6.23
C ILE A 239 -16.26 -3.06 6.39
N ASN A 240 -15.02 -2.84 5.92
CA ASN A 240 -14.37 -1.54 6.03
C ASN A 240 -15.21 -0.42 5.41
N SER A 241 -15.42 -0.50 4.10
CA SER A 241 -16.07 0.56 3.32
C SER A 241 -16.90 -0.02 2.19
N PRO A 242 -17.99 0.65 1.77
CA PRO A 242 -18.68 0.35 0.53
C PRO A 242 -17.86 0.81 -0.68
N ASP A 243 -18.29 0.42 -1.88
CA ASP A 243 -17.79 0.99 -3.13
C ASP A 243 -18.54 2.29 -3.44
N CYS A 244 -17.84 3.32 -3.94
CA CYS A 244 -18.45 4.63 -4.18
C CYS A 244 -19.46 4.61 -5.33
N ALA A 245 -19.27 3.72 -6.31
CA ALA A 245 -20.14 3.57 -7.48
C ALA A 245 -20.95 2.26 -7.39
N PHE A 246 -22.25 2.38 -7.65
CA PHE A 246 -23.23 1.28 -7.71
C PHE A 246 -22.84 0.30 -8.84
N PRO A 247 -23.04 -1.03 -8.68
CA PRO A 247 -24.37 -1.56 -8.35
C PRO A 247 -24.58 -2.28 -7.00
N ASN A 248 -23.53 -2.59 -6.24
CA ASN A 248 -23.60 -3.53 -5.10
C ASN A 248 -23.36 -2.93 -3.71
N VAL A 249 -23.80 -1.70 -3.44
CA VAL A 249 -23.68 -1.18 -2.07
C VAL A 249 -24.56 -2.04 -1.17
N LYS A 250 -23.94 -2.85 -0.32
CA LYS A 250 -24.65 -3.65 0.70
C LYS A 250 -25.22 -2.69 1.75
N THR A 251 -26.49 -2.31 1.57
CA THR A 251 -27.19 -1.37 2.45
C THR A 251 -27.52 -1.97 3.82
N ASP A 252 -27.46 -3.30 3.94
CA ASP A 252 -27.63 -4.08 5.17
C ASP A 252 -26.32 -4.30 5.93
N THR A 253 -25.19 -3.83 5.40
CA THR A 253 -23.89 -3.96 6.05
C THR A 253 -23.64 -2.78 6.97
N SER A 254 -23.31 -3.08 8.23
CA SER A 254 -22.78 -2.09 9.17
C SER A 254 -21.32 -1.79 8.82
N TRP A 255 -21.11 -0.82 7.93
CA TRP A 255 -19.77 -0.43 7.49
C TRP A 255 -18.97 0.22 8.63
N MET A 256 -17.69 -0.13 8.71
CA MET A 256 -16.78 0.38 9.74
C MET A 256 -16.41 1.85 9.51
N PHE A 257 -16.34 2.26 8.24
CA PHE A 257 -15.91 3.58 7.82
C PHE A 257 -16.94 4.27 6.93
N ALA A 258 -18.22 3.90 6.99
CA ALA A 258 -19.28 4.67 6.33
C ALA A 258 -20.54 4.63 7.17
N SER A 259 -21.14 5.79 7.45
CA SER A 259 -22.41 5.82 8.17
C SER A 259 -23.51 5.17 7.33
N ALA A 260 -24.51 4.57 7.98
CA ALA A 260 -25.63 3.95 7.28
C ALA A 260 -26.35 4.93 6.33
N SER A 261 -26.54 6.18 6.74
CA SER A 261 -27.16 7.22 5.92
C SER A 261 -26.31 7.61 4.71
N CYS A 262 -25.00 7.72 4.89
CA CYS A 262 -24.09 8.06 3.79
C CYS A 262 -23.94 6.90 2.80
N ALA A 263 -23.82 5.67 3.29
CA ALA A 263 -23.76 4.48 2.45
C ALA A 263 -25.05 4.28 1.65
N ALA A 264 -26.23 4.48 2.27
CA ALA A 264 -27.52 4.33 1.59
C ALA A 264 -27.75 5.35 0.46
N GLY A 265 -27.09 6.51 0.52
CA GLY A 265 -27.20 7.56 -0.51
C GLY A 265 -26.17 7.48 -1.64
N LEU A 266 -25.35 6.43 -1.70
CA LEU A 266 -24.37 6.25 -2.77
C LEU A 266 -25.08 5.94 -4.11
N PRO A 267 -24.57 6.43 -5.25
CA PRO A 267 -23.30 7.17 -5.41
C PRO A 267 -23.40 8.68 -5.15
N GLU A 268 -24.60 9.23 -4.97
CA GLU A 268 -24.83 10.68 -4.87
C GLU A 268 -24.13 11.31 -3.67
N THR A 269 -24.07 10.59 -2.54
CA THR A 269 -23.38 11.03 -1.32
C THR A 269 -21.85 11.08 -1.46
N ALA A 270 -21.26 10.36 -2.42
CA ALA A 270 -19.82 10.40 -2.70
C ALA A 270 -19.39 11.59 -3.58
N LYS A 271 -20.34 12.36 -4.13
CA LYS A 271 -20.00 13.53 -4.96
C LYS A 271 -19.29 14.59 -4.12
N LYS A 272 -18.27 15.22 -4.72
CA LYS A 272 -17.53 16.33 -4.11
C LYS A 272 -18.49 17.42 -3.65
N GLY A 273 -18.34 17.87 -2.40
CA GLY A 273 -19.17 18.90 -1.79
C GLY A 273 -20.44 18.38 -1.08
N ASN A 274 -20.73 17.08 -1.14
CA ASN A 274 -21.78 16.49 -0.32
C ASN A 274 -21.40 16.47 1.18
N SER A 275 -22.39 16.57 2.06
CA SER A 275 -22.19 16.56 3.52
C SER A 275 -21.58 15.27 4.07
N CYS A 276 -21.73 14.14 3.37
CA CYS A 276 -21.08 12.89 3.74
C CYS A 276 -19.56 12.95 3.64
N ASN A 277 -19.02 13.84 2.78
CA ASN A 277 -17.59 14.13 2.65
C ASN A 277 -16.71 12.87 2.59
N PHE A 278 -17.10 11.93 1.72
CA PHE A 278 -16.36 10.69 1.51
C PHE A 278 -14.90 10.96 1.12
N ASN A 279 -13.99 10.13 1.64
CA ASN A 279 -12.56 10.09 1.28
C ASN A 279 -11.81 11.40 1.53
N ASN A 280 -12.32 12.24 2.44
CA ASN A 280 -11.70 13.50 2.82
C ASN A 280 -11.57 13.58 4.35
N PRO A 281 -10.76 12.69 4.96
CA PRO A 281 -10.51 12.69 6.40
C PRO A 281 -9.79 13.96 6.85
N LYS A 282 -9.98 14.34 8.11
CA LYS A 282 -9.17 15.41 8.73
C LYS A 282 -7.78 14.87 9.04
N SER A 283 -6.77 15.72 8.96
CA SER A 283 -5.39 15.44 9.40
C SER A 283 -5.11 15.99 10.81
N LYS A 284 -4.04 15.53 11.44
CA LYS A 284 -3.46 16.12 12.68
C LYS A 284 -4.47 16.26 13.83
N GLN A 285 -5.42 15.34 13.92
CA GLN A 285 -6.34 15.30 15.06
C GLN A 285 -5.56 14.89 16.31
N THR A 286 -6.09 15.08 17.52
CA THR A 286 -5.32 14.79 18.77
C THR A 286 -5.99 13.78 19.68
N GLU A 287 -7.26 13.50 19.46
CA GLU A 287 -8.05 12.68 20.37
C GLU A 287 -8.12 11.21 19.92
N PRO A 288 -8.00 10.23 20.82
CA PRO A 288 -8.17 8.81 20.49
C PRO A 288 -9.60 8.46 20.03
N MET A 289 -10.57 9.33 20.33
CA MET A 289 -11.93 9.26 19.81
C MET A 289 -12.31 10.55 19.08
N GLY A 290 -12.92 10.43 17.91
CA GLY A 290 -13.17 11.58 17.04
C GLY A 290 -14.52 11.57 16.33
N THR A 291 -14.65 12.47 15.36
CA THR A 291 -15.76 12.45 14.39
C THR A 291 -15.49 11.32 13.39
N PRO A 292 -16.42 10.38 13.18
CA PRO A 292 -16.25 9.31 12.22
C PRO A 292 -15.90 9.80 10.82
N THR A 293 -15.03 9.06 10.15
CA THR A 293 -14.69 9.28 8.74
C THR A 293 -15.63 8.47 7.86
N ASN A 294 -16.12 9.06 6.77
CA ASN A 294 -16.79 8.33 5.70
C ASN A 294 -15.79 8.04 4.59
N ILE A 295 -15.65 6.78 4.23
CA ILE A 295 -14.68 6.26 3.27
C ILE A 295 -15.43 5.28 2.36
N CYS A 296 -15.21 5.39 1.05
CA CYS A 296 -15.71 4.46 0.05
C CYS A 296 -14.61 4.17 -0.99
N ARG A 297 -14.61 2.95 -1.54
CA ARG A 297 -13.65 2.55 -2.59
C ARG A 297 -14.08 3.15 -3.93
N VAL A 298 -13.27 4.04 -4.50
CA VAL A 298 -13.58 4.68 -5.79
C VAL A 298 -13.34 3.72 -6.95
N HIS A 299 -12.28 2.92 -6.87
CA HIS A 299 -11.92 1.91 -7.86
C HIS A 299 -11.89 0.53 -7.18
N PRO A 300 -13.01 -0.20 -7.13
CA PRO A 300 -13.03 -1.58 -6.65
C PRO A 300 -11.98 -2.41 -7.38
N TYR A 301 -11.25 -3.22 -6.63
CA TYR A 301 -10.10 -3.98 -7.12
C TYR A 301 -8.96 -3.13 -7.74
N GLY A 302 -8.90 -1.84 -7.39
CA GLY A 302 -7.94 -0.87 -7.91
C GLY A 302 -7.94 -0.77 -9.44
N THR A 303 -9.08 -1.00 -10.09
CA THR A 303 -9.17 -1.07 -11.57
C THR A 303 -10.40 -0.31 -12.07
N ALA A 304 -10.23 0.49 -13.12
CA ALA A 304 -11.31 1.14 -13.85
C ALA A 304 -11.44 0.62 -15.28
N SER A 305 -12.63 0.82 -15.87
CA SER A 305 -12.84 0.56 -17.29
C SER A 305 -11.91 1.45 -18.14
N GLY A 306 -11.08 0.82 -18.98
CA GLY A 306 -10.11 1.51 -19.83
C GLY A 306 -8.68 1.46 -19.32
N ASP A 307 -8.45 0.98 -18.09
CA ASP A 307 -7.10 0.67 -17.62
C ASP A 307 -6.51 -0.49 -18.45
N HIS A 308 -5.18 -0.56 -18.54
CA HIS A 308 -4.48 -1.59 -19.31
C HIS A 308 -4.89 -2.99 -18.82
N LYS A 309 -5.42 -3.82 -19.72
CA LYS A 309 -5.89 -5.18 -19.41
C LYS A 309 -6.89 -5.24 -18.23
N ALA A 310 -7.71 -4.20 -18.03
CA ALA A 310 -8.66 -4.12 -16.91
C ALA A 310 -9.53 -5.37 -16.73
N ALA A 311 -10.07 -5.94 -17.82
CA ALA A 311 -10.92 -7.12 -17.76
C ALA A 311 -10.18 -8.38 -17.27
N GLU A 312 -8.94 -8.58 -17.69
CA GLU A 312 -8.08 -9.69 -17.25
C GLU A 312 -7.72 -9.53 -15.76
N ASN A 313 -7.32 -8.32 -15.35
CA ASN A 313 -7.02 -8.03 -13.94
C ASN A 313 -8.21 -8.29 -13.01
N LEU A 314 -9.38 -7.77 -13.38
CA LEU A 314 -10.62 -7.96 -12.62
C LEU A 314 -11.00 -9.44 -12.55
N ALA A 315 -10.86 -10.19 -13.64
CA ALA A 315 -11.17 -11.61 -13.66
C ALA A 315 -10.28 -12.39 -12.68
N ASP A 316 -8.96 -12.13 -12.66
CA ASP A 316 -8.01 -12.87 -11.84
C ASP A 316 -8.15 -12.55 -10.34
N VAL A 317 -8.25 -11.27 -9.96
CA VAL A 317 -8.42 -10.88 -8.55
C VAL A 317 -9.76 -11.35 -7.98
N MET A 318 -10.83 -11.32 -8.79
CA MET A 318 -12.14 -11.82 -8.38
C MET A 318 -12.14 -13.34 -8.26
N ALA A 319 -11.51 -14.05 -9.20
CA ALA A 319 -11.36 -15.51 -9.14
C ALA A 319 -10.56 -15.96 -7.90
N GLN A 320 -9.47 -15.27 -7.57
CA GLN A 320 -8.67 -15.53 -6.36
C GLN A 320 -9.48 -15.29 -5.09
N ASN A 321 -10.20 -14.17 -4.99
CA ASN A 321 -11.06 -13.89 -3.84
C ASN A 321 -12.19 -14.93 -3.67
N ALA A 322 -12.84 -15.33 -4.78
CA ALA A 322 -13.86 -16.37 -4.76
C ALA A 322 -13.28 -17.74 -4.37
N GLY A 323 -12.11 -18.08 -4.90
CA GLY A 323 -11.37 -19.31 -4.58
C GLY A 323 -10.99 -19.38 -3.10
N MET A 324 -10.47 -18.28 -2.53
CA MET A 324 -10.18 -18.19 -1.09
C MET A 324 -11.43 -18.42 -0.25
N LEU A 325 -12.53 -17.73 -0.56
CA LEU A 325 -13.81 -17.89 0.16
C LEU A 325 -14.30 -19.35 0.12
N ALA A 326 -14.27 -19.98 -1.06
CA ALA A 326 -14.66 -21.37 -1.23
C ALA A 326 -13.76 -22.34 -0.41
N LEU A 327 -12.47 -22.02 -0.24
CA LEU A 327 -11.57 -22.79 0.61
C LEU A 327 -11.84 -22.57 2.10
N TYR A 328 -12.14 -21.34 2.53
CA TYR A 328 -12.46 -21.04 3.92
C TYR A 328 -13.76 -21.69 4.40
N ASP A 329 -14.76 -21.86 3.52
CA ASP A 329 -16.04 -22.48 3.89
C ASP A 329 -15.96 -24.02 3.99
N LYS A 330 -14.82 -24.63 3.64
CA LYS A 330 -14.63 -26.07 3.81
C LYS A 330 -14.55 -26.43 5.30
N PRO A 331 -15.27 -27.48 5.76
CA PRO A 331 -15.18 -27.96 7.13
C PRO A 331 -13.77 -28.45 7.54
N SER A 332 -12.95 -28.86 6.56
CA SER A 332 -11.57 -29.30 6.78
C SER A 332 -10.58 -28.16 7.01
N THR A 333 -10.98 -26.90 6.74
CA THR A 333 -10.11 -25.74 6.93
C THR A 333 -10.04 -25.40 8.42
N ALA A 334 -8.83 -25.25 8.95
CA ALA A 334 -8.63 -24.91 10.35
C ALA A 334 -9.33 -23.59 10.73
N ALA A 335 -9.97 -23.53 11.90
CA ALA A 335 -10.75 -22.37 12.34
C ALA A 335 -9.95 -21.05 12.32
N SER A 336 -8.66 -21.10 12.64
CA SER A 336 -7.73 -19.96 12.57
C SER A 336 -7.59 -19.37 11.16
N MET A 337 -7.77 -20.21 10.13
CA MET A 337 -7.76 -19.84 8.71
C MET A 337 -9.17 -19.51 8.21
N GLN A 338 -10.23 -20.18 8.69
CA GLN A 338 -11.62 -19.85 8.34
C GLN A 338 -11.99 -18.41 8.68
N LEU A 339 -11.39 -17.85 9.74
CA LEU A 339 -11.51 -16.43 10.11
C LEU A 339 -11.19 -15.49 8.95
N LEU A 340 -10.27 -15.88 8.06
CA LEU A 340 -9.80 -15.06 6.94
C LEU A 340 -10.86 -14.84 5.86
N LYS A 341 -12.01 -15.53 5.90
CA LYS A 341 -13.19 -15.21 5.07
C LYS A 341 -13.77 -13.81 5.28
N ASN A 342 -13.30 -13.12 6.32
CA ASN A 342 -13.63 -11.74 6.58
C ASN A 342 -12.68 -10.74 5.93
N TYR A 343 -11.66 -11.23 5.20
CA TYR A 343 -10.68 -10.43 4.48
C TYR A 343 -10.71 -10.79 2.99
N PHE A 344 -10.34 -9.83 2.14
CA PHE A 344 -10.25 -10.03 0.70
C PHE A 344 -9.07 -9.23 0.12
N ASN A 345 -8.54 -9.70 -1.01
CA ASN A 345 -7.52 -9.00 -1.78
C ASN A 345 -8.17 -7.83 -2.52
N VAL A 346 -7.73 -6.61 -2.20
CA VAL A 346 -8.17 -5.35 -2.83
C VAL A 346 -7.45 -5.10 -4.15
N GLY A 347 -6.30 -5.71 -4.37
CA GLY A 347 -5.52 -5.56 -5.59
C GLY A 347 -4.03 -5.77 -5.33
N ALA A 348 -3.30 -5.90 -6.43
CA ALA A 348 -1.85 -5.99 -6.44
C ALA A 348 -1.27 -5.15 -7.59
N LEU A 349 -0.06 -4.65 -7.43
CA LEU A 349 0.62 -3.75 -8.37
C LEU A 349 2.10 -4.15 -8.48
N TRP A 350 2.63 -4.18 -9.70
CA TRP A 350 4.02 -4.52 -10.02
C TRP A 350 4.42 -3.84 -11.34
N VAL A 351 5.69 -3.94 -11.77
CA VAL A 351 6.10 -3.47 -13.10
C VAL A 351 6.27 -4.61 -14.10
N SER A 352 6.07 -4.31 -15.38
CA SER A 352 6.30 -5.27 -16.46
C SER A 352 7.75 -5.41 -16.89
N ASP A 353 8.56 -4.37 -16.66
CA ASP A 353 9.95 -4.31 -17.08
C ASP A 353 10.78 -3.65 -15.97
N ILE A 354 11.51 -4.47 -15.22
CA ILE A 354 12.33 -4.03 -14.09
C ILE A 354 13.49 -3.13 -14.50
N THR A 355 13.82 -3.08 -15.80
CA THR A 355 14.86 -2.19 -16.32
C THR A 355 14.37 -0.76 -16.45
N LYS A 356 13.06 -0.51 -16.43
CA LYS A 356 12.44 0.80 -16.61
C LYS A 356 11.83 1.33 -15.32
N ASN A 357 11.74 2.65 -15.22
CA ASN A 357 11.10 3.33 -14.09
C ASN A 357 9.60 2.99 -14.00
N SER A 358 9.03 3.11 -12.80
CA SER A 358 7.57 3.22 -12.62
C SER A 358 7.10 4.66 -12.84
N GLY A 359 5.79 4.90 -12.78
CA GLY A 359 5.21 6.23 -12.94
C GLY A 359 5.13 6.71 -14.39
N GLY A 360 4.94 8.03 -14.54
CA GLY A 360 4.66 8.68 -15.83
C GLY A 360 3.16 8.68 -16.19
N ILE A 361 2.77 9.57 -17.11
CA ILE A 361 1.38 9.66 -17.60
C ILE A 361 0.97 8.31 -18.21
N GLY A 362 -0.13 7.76 -17.73
CA GLY A 362 -0.67 6.47 -18.13
C GLY A 362 0.02 5.27 -17.49
N VAL A 363 0.98 5.48 -16.57
CA VAL A 363 1.74 4.45 -15.85
C VAL A 363 2.20 3.29 -16.75
N PRO A 364 2.90 3.58 -17.88
CA PRO A 364 3.09 2.62 -18.97
C PRO A 364 3.83 1.33 -18.59
N ASN A 365 4.62 1.35 -17.51
CA ASN A 365 5.35 0.19 -17.02
C ASN A 365 4.62 -0.58 -15.90
N GLU A 366 3.55 -0.03 -15.31
CA GLU A 366 2.85 -0.66 -14.20
C GLU A 366 1.79 -1.65 -14.69
N ARG A 367 1.52 -2.71 -13.93
CA ARG A 367 0.55 -3.78 -14.25
C ARG A 367 -0.25 -4.16 -13.00
N GLY A 368 -1.37 -4.83 -13.24
CA GLY A 368 -2.32 -5.21 -12.19
C GLY A 368 -3.36 -4.13 -11.90
N SER A 369 -3.59 -3.87 -10.62
CA SER A 369 -4.54 -2.88 -10.10
C SER A 369 -3.96 -1.46 -10.17
N LEU A 370 -3.89 -0.87 -11.37
CA LEU A 370 -3.25 0.45 -11.61
C LEU A 370 -3.78 1.61 -10.75
N ARG A 371 -5.01 1.50 -10.25
CA ARG A 371 -5.66 2.47 -9.37
C ARG A 371 -5.79 1.97 -7.94
N LEU A 372 -4.89 1.08 -7.52
CA LEU A 372 -4.86 0.56 -6.16
C LEU A 372 -4.58 1.70 -5.17
N ALA A 373 -5.64 2.09 -4.48
CA ALA A 373 -5.61 2.93 -3.29
C ALA A 373 -6.56 2.29 -2.30
N ASN A 374 -6.06 1.91 -1.13
CA ASN A 374 -6.87 1.25 -0.11
C ASN A 374 -7.52 2.25 0.86
N THR A 375 -8.58 1.82 1.51
CA THR A 375 -9.45 2.64 2.35
C THR A 375 -8.82 3.05 3.66
N VAL A 376 -7.81 2.33 4.15
CA VAL A 376 -7.20 2.57 5.46
C VAL A 376 -5.77 3.11 5.41
N ALA A 377 -5.04 3.00 4.31
CA ALA A 377 -3.70 3.61 4.17
C ALA A 377 -3.58 4.65 3.03
N GLU A 378 -4.46 4.66 2.03
CA GLU A 378 -4.52 5.69 0.96
C GLU A 378 -5.90 6.36 0.92
N THR A 379 -6.49 6.60 2.09
CA THR A 379 -7.87 7.07 2.26
C THR A 379 -8.20 8.37 1.52
N ASP A 380 -7.28 9.33 1.52
CA ASP A 380 -7.41 10.64 0.84
C ASP A 380 -6.87 10.61 -0.60
N TYR A 381 -6.38 9.46 -1.06
CA TYR A 381 -5.83 9.22 -2.40
C TYR A 381 -6.70 8.28 -3.25
N GLN A 382 -7.95 8.05 -2.83
CA GLN A 382 -8.89 7.15 -3.52
C GLN A 382 -9.18 7.54 -4.98
N HIS A 383 -9.11 8.83 -5.32
CA HIS A 383 -9.39 9.34 -6.66
C HIS A 383 -8.16 9.26 -7.59
N VAL A 384 -7.62 8.06 -7.77
CA VAL A 384 -6.43 7.83 -8.60
C VAL A 384 -6.69 8.28 -10.04
N ASN A 385 -5.86 9.18 -10.56
CA ASN A 385 -5.92 9.65 -11.94
C ASN A 385 -4.63 9.30 -12.69
N LEU A 386 -4.72 8.29 -13.57
CA LEU A 386 -3.59 7.85 -14.39
C LEU A 386 -3.19 8.86 -15.48
N ASN A 387 -3.99 9.89 -15.74
CA ASN A 387 -3.66 10.92 -16.75
C ASN A 387 -2.85 12.10 -16.18
N ASN A 388 -2.51 12.05 -14.89
CA ASN A 388 -1.62 13.03 -14.27
C ASN A 388 -0.19 12.48 -14.21
N ASP A 389 0.80 13.36 -14.05
CA ASP A 389 2.19 12.96 -13.82
C ASP A 389 2.37 12.14 -12.54
N PHE A 390 1.54 12.42 -11.52
CA PHE A 390 1.44 11.64 -10.29
C PHE A 390 0.14 10.84 -10.28
N ALA A 391 0.25 9.52 -10.33
CA ALA A 391 -0.82 8.59 -10.03
C ALA A 391 -0.75 8.22 -8.55
N SER A 392 -1.81 8.44 -7.78
CA SER A 392 -1.82 8.18 -6.34
C SER A 392 -2.01 6.70 -5.97
N ASN A 393 -1.23 5.83 -6.62
CA ASN A 393 -1.08 4.41 -6.33
C ASN A 393 0.27 4.15 -5.62
N CYS A 394 0.62 2.89 -5.36
CA CYS A 394 1.87 2.54 -4.67
C CYS A 394 3.09 3.16 -5.36
N PHE A 395 3.25 2.99 -6.67
CA PHE A 395 4.42 3.46 -7.40
C PHE A 395 4.49 4.97 -7.60
N GLY A 396 3.37 5.70 -7.62
CA GLY A 396 3.45 7.16 -7.63
C GLY A 396 4.03 7.72 -6.33
N CYS A 397 3.75 7.07 -5.20
CA CYS A 397 4.35 7.42 -3.91
C CYS A 397 5.79 6.86 -3.77
N HIS A 398 6.01 5.62 -4.21
CA HIS A 398 7.23 4.84 -3.93
C HIS A 398 8.26 4.80 -5.09
N ASN A 399 7.95 5.40 -6.25
CA ASN A 399 8.84 5.70 -7.39
C ASN A 399 10.01 4.73 -7.59
N TYR A 400 9.75 3.59 -8.25
CA TYR A 400 10.78 2.63 -8.64
C TYR A 400 11.67 3.21 -9.73
N GLN A 401 12.99 3.15 -9.50
CA GLN A 401 13.99 3.43 -10.52
C GLN A 401 14.43 2.11 -11.15
N GLY A 402 14.28 1.99 -12.46
CA GLY A 402 14.60 0.78 -13.21
C GLY A 402 16.08 0.45 -13.19
N THR A 403 16.43 -0.82 -13.33
CA THR A 403 17.83 -1.29 -13.29
C THR A 403 18.70 -0.80 -14.44
N SER A 404 18.11 -0.25 -15.51
CA SER A 404 18.87 0.42 -16.58
C SER A 404 19.26 1.86 -16.23
N GLU A 405 18.59 2.47 -15.24
CA GLU A 405 18.98 3.78 -14.73
C GLU A 405 20.28 3.67 -13.94
N GLN A 406 21.07 4.76 -14.00
CA GLN A 406 22.25 4.85 -13.16
C GLN A 406 21.83 4.92 -11.68
N PRO A 407 22.46 4.17 -10.76
CA PRO A 407 22.08 4.17 -9.35
C PRO A 407 22.20 5.57 -8.75
N SER A 408 21.06 6.27 -8.63
CA SER A 408 21.02 7.62 -8.05
C SER A 408 20.79 7.59 -6.53
N ASN A 409 20.65 6.40 -5.94
CA ASN A 409 20.76 6.07 -4.53
C ASN A 409 21.15 4.60 -4.42
N ASN A 410 21.82 4.21 -3.35
CA ASN A 410 22.43 2.88 -3.28
C ASN A 410 21.47 1.71 -3.15
N ILE A 411 20.20 1.97 -2.83
CA ILE A 411 19.11 0.99 -2.90
C ILE A 411 18.10 1.43 -3.99
N THR A 412 18.64 2.14 -5.00
CA THR A 412 18.05 2.84 -6.16
C THR A 412 16.90 3.80 -5.92
N SER A 413 16.03 3.62 -4.94
CA SER A 413 15.32 4.75 -4.35
C SER A 413 15.00 4.45 -2.89
N GLN A 414 15.60 5.22 -1.98
CA GLN A 414 15.01 5.31 -0.63
C GLN A 414 13.60 5.95 -0.66
N ALA A 415 13.03 6.19 -1.85
CA ALA A 415 11.63 6.48 -2.07
C ALA A 415 10.78 5.19 -2.07
N LEU A 416 11.32 4.04 -2.50
CA LEU A 416 10.64 2.74 -2.42
C LEU A 416 10.34 2.36 -0.98
N SER A 417 11.28 2.61 -0.09
CA SER A 417 11.12 2.36 1.34
C SER A 417 11.57 3.55 2.16
N HIS A 418 10.60 4.24 2.74
CA HIS A 418 10.89 5.21 3.78
C HIS A 418 11.28 4.53 5.11
N ILE A 419 10.82 3.30 5.39
CA ILE A 419 11.12 2.60 6.66
C ILE A 419 12.56 2.12 6.73
N PHE A 420 13.19 1.83 5.58
CA PHE A 420 14.59 1.44 5.57
C PHE A 420 15.48 2.49 6.22
N LYS A 421 15.18 3.78 6.02
CA LYS A 421 15.90 4.88 6.70
C LYS A 421 15.72 4.80 8.21
N ASP A 422 14.49 4.54 8.64
CA ASP A 422 14.14 4.46 10.07
C ASP A 422 14.89 3.31 10.73
N ILE A 423 14.92 2.14 10.09
CA ILE A 423 15.66 0.98 10.55
C ILE A 423 17.14 1.33 10.74
N LYS A 424 17.78 1.96 9.75
CA LYS A 424 19.22 2.24 9.80
C LYS A 424 19.55 3.33 10.82
N PHE A 425 18.78 4.40 10.89
CA PHE A 425 18.96 5.42 11.93
C PHE A 425 18.70 4.86 13.33
N GLY A 426 17.71 3.98 13.48
CA GLY A 426 17.42 3.28 14.74
C GLY A 426 18.61 2.46 15.23
N GLN A 427 19.31 1.77 14.33
CA GLN A 427 20.56 1.04 14.60
C GLN A 427 21.76 1.97 14.90
N GLY A 428 21.58 3.29 14.91
CA GLY A 428 22.67 4.27 15.02
C GLY A 428 23.60 4.31 13.81
N LEU A 429 23.15 3.80 12.66
CA LEU A 429 23.93 3.76 11.44
C LEU A 429 23.65 4.98 10.56
N ALA A 430 24.70 5.45 9.88
CA ALA A 430 24.54 6.43 8.82
C ALA A 430 23.97 5.77 7.56
N ILE A 431 23.24 6.56 6.77
CA ILE A 431 22.80 6.20 5.43
C ILE A 431 23.58 7.04 4.41
N ASP A 432 24.00 6.44 3.31
CA ASP A 432 24.56 7.21 2.20
C ASP A 432 23.40 7.82 1.38
N ALA A 433 23.40 9.14 1.24
CA ALA A 433 22.51 9.88 0.34
C ALA A 433 23.29 10.38 -0.87
N SER A 434 22.79 10.13 -2.08
CA SER A 434 23.52 10.50 -3.29
C SER A 434 23.17 11.91 -3.75
N THR A 435 24.08 12.47 -4.53
CA THR A 435 23.94 13.74 -5.21
C THR A 435 24.48 13.59 -6.63
N SER A 436 23.80 14.20 -7.60
CA SER A 436 24.27 14.22 -9.00
C SER A 436 25.57 15.02 -9.19
N SER A 437 26.01 15.75 -8.16
CA SER A 437 27.24 16.52 -8.21
C SER A 437 28.46 15.62 -7.99
N ILE A 438 29.51 15.80 -8.81
CA ILE A 438 30.84 15.26 -8.50
C ILE A 438 31.53 16.22 -7.54
N ILE A 439 31.83 15.74 -6.33
CA ILE A 439 32.59 16.48 -5.34
C ILE A 439 34.07 16.48 -5.75
N THR A 440 34.58 17.65 -6.12
CA THR A 440 35.94 17.84 -6.65
C THR A 440 37.04 17.77 -5.60
N GLY A 441 36.68 17.79 -4.31
CA GLY A 441 37.59 17.61 -3.20
C GLY A 441 36.96 17.99 -1.86
N ASN A 442 37.72 17.79 -0.77
CA ASN A 442 37.24 17.98 0.61
C ASN A 442 36.76 19.41 0.91
N GLY A 443 37.18 20.43 0.15
CA GLY A 443 36.69 21.80 0.32
C GLY A 443 35.24 22.00 -0.15
N ALA A 444 34.78 21.24 -1.15
CA ALA A 444 33.42 21.34 -1.69
C ALA A 444 32.41 20.43 -0.95
N ALA A 445 32.91 19.34 -0.35
CA ALA A 445 32.08 18.34 0.32
C ALA A 445 31.15 18.91 1.41
N PRO A 446 31.57 19.83 2.31
CA PRO A 446 30.70 20.30 3.38
C PRO A 446 29.42 20.96 2.88
N ALA A 447 29.50 21.81 1.86
CA ALA A 447 28.33 22.51 1.34
C ALA A 447 27.37 21.55 0.62
N ILE A 448 27.90 20.68 -0.24
CA ILE A 448 27.11 19.73 -1.03
C ILE A 448 26.47 18.69 -0.13
N CYS A 449 27.23 18.09 0.78
CA CYS A 449 26.74 17.04 1.65
C CYS A 449 25.83 17.55 2.76
N ALA A 450 26.07 18.75 3.30
CA ALA A 450 25.12 19.36 4.23
C ALA A 450 23.76 19.60 3.55
N ALA A 451 23.76 20.13 2.32
CA ALA A 451 22.52 20.32 1.55
C ALA A 451 21.82 18.98 1.25
N THR A 452 22.59 17.96 0.85
CA THR A 452 22.08 16.62 0.54
C THR A 452 21.42 15.96 1.76
N CYS A 453 22.12 15.93 2.91
CA CYS A 453 21.56 15.35 4.13
C CYS A 453 20.37 16.16 4.68
N ASN A 454 20.42 17.50 4.61
CA ASN A 454 19.29 18.35 5.01
C ASN A 454 18.05 18.20 4.12
N GLY A 455 18.20 17.64 2.91
CA GLY A 455 17.10 17.30 2.01
C GLY A 455 16.35 16.02 2.41
N LEU A 456 16.93 15.21 3.30
CA LEU A 456 16.26 14.02 3.84
C LEU A 456 15.11 14.41 4.77
N VAL A 457 14.21 13.44 5.00
CA VAL A 457 13.05 13.60 5.88
C VAL A 457 13.48 13.95 7.30
N SER A 458 12.74 14.86 7.93
CA SER A 458 12.96 15.22 9.33
C SER A 458 12.24 14.23 10.25
N TYR A 459 12.81 13.97 11.43
CA TYR A 459 12.22 13.16 12.49
C TYR A 459 11.97 14.05 13.70
N ASN A 460 10.70 14.33 13.99
CA ASN A 460 10.30 15.23 15.08
C ASN A 460 11.12 16.54 15.15
N GLY A 461 11.31 17.20 14.00
CA GLY A 461 12.07 18.45 13.90
C GLY A 461 13.59 18.29 13.83
N LYS A 462 14.14 17.08 14.04
CA LYS A 462 15.56 16.76 13.82
C LYS A 462 15.78 16.36 12.36
N LYS A 463 16.81 16.90 11.72
CA LYS A 463 17.20 16.52 10.35
C LYS A 463 18.48 15.70 10.36
N PRO A 464 18.60 14.70 9.48
CA PRO A 464 19.89 14.06 9.23
C PRO A 464 20.94 15.11 8.83
N SER A 465 22.13 14.98 9.39
CA SER A 465 23.26 15.87 9.11
C SER A 465 24.41 15.08 8.51
N TRP A 466 25.26 15.77 7.75
CA TRP A 466 26.46 15.14 7.20
C TRP A 466 27.42 14.70 8.31
N ASN A 467 27.88 13.45 8.22
CA ASN A 467 28.79 12.83 9.19
C ASN A 467 30.29 13.04 8.84
N GLY A 468 30.59 13.84 7.81
CA GLY A 468 31.95 14.11 7.35
C GLY A 468 32.47 13.14 6.29
N GLN A 469 31.74 12.05 5.99
CA GLN A 469 32.13 11.05 4.98
C GLN A 469 31.48 11.35 3.63
N TRP A 470 32.26 11.25 2.57
CA TRP A 470 31.77 11.32 1.20
C TRP A 470 32.66 10.51 0.27
N THR A 471 32.14 10.12 -0.89
CA THR A 471 32.92 9.44 -1.93
C THR A 471 32.27 9.67 -3.30
N ASN A 472 33.09 9.84 -4.34
CA ASN A 472 32.60 9.82 -5.72
C ASN A 472 32.30 8.37 -6.12
N ILE A 473 31.10 8.11 -6.64
CA ILE A 473 30.75 6.79 -7.15
C ILE A 473 31.49 6.57 -8.49
N ASN A 474 31.20 7.42 -9.47
CA ASN A 474 31.86 7.53 -10.76
C ASN A 474 31.41 8.84 -11.46
N LEU A 475 31.98 9.16 -12.63
CA LEU A 475 31.69 10.40 -13.35
C LEU A 475 30.22 10.54 -13.84
N SER A 476 29.48 9.44 -13.99
CA SER A 476 28.08 9.46 -14.46
C SER A 476 27.04 9.43 -13.33
N ALA A 477 27.41 8.97 -12.13
CA ALA A 477 26.50 8.79 -10.99
C ALA A 477 26.67 9.85 -9.88
N GLY A 478 27.71 10.69 -9.94
CA GLY A 478 27.94 11.74 -8.95
C GLY A 478 28.67 11.25 -7.69
N SER A 479 28.25 11.77 -6.54
CA SER A 479 28.84 11.48 -5.23
C SER A 479 27.80 10.97 -4.23
N VAL A 480 28.28 10.38 -3.15
CA VAL A 480 27.48 10.03 -1.97
C VAL A 480 28.00 10.75 -0.74
N CYS A 481 27.08 11.08 0.15
CA CYS A 481 27.30 11.76 1.41
C CYS A 481 26.75 10.90 2.54
N GLY A 482 27.58 10.59 3.54
CA GLY A 482 27.15 9.89 4.74
C GLY A 482 26.28 10.79 5.61
N CYS A 483 25.03 10.43 5.82
CA CYS A 483 24.07 11.18 6.62
C CYS A 483 23.72 10.40 7.89
N GLU A 484 23.74 11.07 9.04
CA GLU A 484 23.39 10.49 10.34
C GLU A 484 22.36 11.35 11.06
N LEU A 485 21.47 10.71 11.81
CA LEU A 485 20.51 11.38 12.67
C LEU A 485 21.21 11.73 13.99
N LYS A 486 21.32 13.02 14.32
CA LYS A 486 21.97 13.53 15.54
C LYS A 486 20.98 13.91 16.62
#